data_AF-A0A453IK55-F1
#
_entry.id   AF-A0A453IK55-F1
#
_cell.length_a   1.000
_cell.length_b   1.000
_cell.length_c   1.000
_cell.angle_alpha   90.00
_cell.angle_beta   90.00
_cell.angle_gamma   90.00
#
_symmetry.space_group_name_H-M   'P 1'
#
loop_
_entity.id
_entity.type
_entity.pdbx_description
1 polymer ?
#
loop_
_entity_poly.entity_id
_entity_poly.type
_entity_poly.pdbx_seq_one_letter_code
_entity_poly.pdbx_strand_id
1 'polypeptide(L)'
;DSDSRSRRSNDPEEEIGARCHYTSACVDDAIFNLNDDVYVKAGPNEENYIGRITEFFEGTDHVLYFTCRWFFRAEDTVISPNLLEVHDHEHDRKRVFLSEEKNDNMIESIISKLNIIYVDPSV
;
A
#
# COMPACT_ATOMS: atom_id res chain seq x y z
N ASP A 1 5.38 29.60 -26.71
CA ASP A 1 4.50 29.14 -25.63
C ASP A 1 4.15 27.68 -25.87
N SER A 2 5.12 26.78 -25.67
CA SER A 2 5.41 26.06 -24.41
C SER A 2 4.51 24.83 -24.21
N ASP A 3 4.81 23.80 -25.01
CA ASP A 3 5.15 22.42 -24.61
C ASP A 3 4.39 21.83 -23.39
N SER A 4 3.24 21.22 -23.65
CA SER A 4 2.59 20.26 -22.74
C SER A 4 3.16 18.86 -22.94
N ARG A 5 4.44 18.67 -22.58
CA ARG A 5 4.97 17.32 -22.36
C ARG A 5 4.46 16.83 -21.01
N SER A 6 3.70 15.75 -21.05
CA SER A 6 3.46 14.90 -19.91
C SER A 6 4.81 14.55 -19.27
N ARG A 7 5.10 15.19 -18.13
CA ARG A 7 6.21 14.78 -17.29
C ARG A 7 5.85 13.41 -16.75
N ARG A 8 6.37 12.37 -17.39
CA ARG A 8 6.76 11.17 -16.64
C ARG A 8 7.79 11.67 -15.63
N SER A 9 7.37 11.95 -14.40
CA SER A 9 8.28 12.32 -13.32
C SER A 9 9.09 11.09 -12.99
N ASN A 10 10.24 10.98 -13.64
CA ASN A 10 11.31 10.04 -13.33
C ASN A 10 12.18 10.59 -12.18
N ASP A 11 11.60 11.46 -11.33
CA ASP A 11 12.28 11.94 -10.13
C ASP A 11 12.20 10.81 -9.10
N PRO A 12 13.32 10.42 -8.48
CA PRO A 12 13.26 9.54 -7.32
C PRO A 12 12.35 10.22 -6.29
N GLU A 13 11.37 9.47 -5.76
CA GLU A 13 10.59 9.91 -4.61
C GLU A 13 11.56 10.43 -3.55
N GLU A 14 11.37 11.68 -3.15
CA GLU A 14 12.30 12.38 -2.26
C GLU A 14 12.33 11.64 -0.93
N GLU A 15 13.49 11.08 -0.57
CA GLU A 15 13.62 10.22 0.62
C GLU A 15 13.32 11.03 1.89
N ILE A 16 12.28 10.62 2.63
CA ILE A 16 11.81 11.34 3.82
C ILE A 16 12.65 10.91 5.02
N GLY A 17 13.52 11.81 5.50
CA GLY A 17 14.30 11.55 6.71
C GLY A 17 13.40 11.50 7.96
N ALA A 18 13.58 10.47 8.79
CA ALA A 18 12.86 10.32 10.07
C ALA A 18 13.55 11.06 11.21
N ARG A 19 12.77 11.79 12.02
CA ARG A 19 13.21 12.40 13.28
C ARG A 19 13.14 11.41 14.44
N CYS A 20 12.08 10.62 14.49
CA CYS A 20 11.91 9.53 15.45
C CYS A 20 10.88 8.51 14.95
N HIS A 21 10.99 7.28 15.45
CA HIS A 21 10.09 6.18 15.13
C HIS A 21 9.15 5.86 16.29
N TYR A 22 8.02 5.27 15.96
CA TYR A 22 6.99 4.81 16.88
C TYR A 22 6.62 3.35 16.57
N THR A 23 5.97 2.69 17.52
CA THR A 23 5.48 1.30 17.35
C THR A 23 4.00 1.21 17.01
N SER A 24 3.27 2.33 17.16
CA SER A 24 1.83 2.40 16.96
C SER A 24 1.38 3.82 16.66
N ALA A 25 0.20 3.95 16.06
CA ALA A 25 -0.46 5.22 15.77
C ALA A 25 -1.96 5.17 16.10
N CYS A 26 -2.54 6.31 16.45
CA CYS A 26 -3.99 6.48 16.58
C CYS A 26 -4.51 7.29 15.39
N VAL A 27 -5.40 6.70 14.59
CA VAL A 27 -6.05 7.36 13.44
C VAL A 27 -7.56 7.13 13.59
N ASP A 28 -8.34 8.21 13.62
CA ASP A 28 -9.81 8.17 13.82
C ASP A 28 -10.23 7.28 15.00
N ASP A 29 -9.60 7.47 16.16
CA ASP A 29 -9.81 6.72 17.41
C ASP A 29 -9.46 5.21 17.36
N ALA A 30 -8.87 4.73 16.25
CA ALA A 30 -8.38 3.37 16.10
C ALA A 30 -6.85 3.28 16.25
N ILE A 31 -6.39 2.31 17.03
CA ILE A 31 -4.95 2.05 17.21
C ILE A 31 -4.45 1.06 16.16
N PHE A 32 -3.42 1.45 15.43
CA PHE A 32 -2.69 0.63 14.45
C PHE A 32 -1.29 0.34 14.97
N ASN A 33 -0.79 -0.87 14.74
CA ASN A 33 0.53 -1.33 15.16
C ASN A 33 1.37 -1.75 13.96
N LEU A 34 2.67 -1.86 14.17
CA LEU A 34 3.55 -2.52 13.19
C LEU A 34 3.02 -3.93 12.87
N ASN A 35 3.09 -4.30 11.59
CA ASN A 35 2.57 -5.52 10.99
C ASN A 35 1.05 -5.64 10.87
N ASP A 36 0.27 -4.65 11.29
CA ASP A 36 -1.15 -4.62 10.92
C ASP A 36 -1.27 -4.48 9.39
N ASP A 37 -2.17 -5.27 8.81
CA ASP A 37 -2.60 -5.13 7.43
C ASP A 37 -3.70 -4.06 7.35
N VAL A 38 -3.65 -3.19 6.36
CA VAL A 38 -4.54 -2.03 6.25
C VAL A 38 -4.97 -1.77 4.81
N TYR A 39 -6.16 -1.21 4.67
CA TYR A 39 -6.49 -0.44 3.48
C TYR A 39 -5.85 0.95 3.58
N VAL A 40 -5.21 1.38 2.50
CA VAL A 40 -4.64 2.71 2.32
C VAL A 40 -5.38 3.44 1.21
N LYS A 41 -5.71 4.70 1.44
CA LYS A 41 -6.46 5.53 0.51
C LYS A 41 -5.71 5.68 -0.82
N ALA A 42 -6.40 5.39 -1.92
CA ALA A 42 -5.89 5.60 -3.27
C ALA A 42 -6.34 6.95 -3.87
N GLY A 43 -6.02 7.16 -5.15
CA GLY A 43 -6.47 8.33 -5.90
C GLY A 43 -8.01 8.39 -6.04
N PRO A 44 -8.55 9.54 -6.47
CA PRO A 44 -9.99 9.67 -6.70
C PRO A 44 -10.52 8.64 -7.72
N ASN A 45 -11.53 7.88 -7.31
CA ASN A 45 -12.15 6.79 -8.09
C ASN A 45 -11.25 5.56 -8.31
N GLU A 46 -10.16 5.44 -7.57
CA GLU A 46 -9.34 4.23 -7.53
C GLU A 46 -9.74 3.36 -6.33
N GLU A 47 -9.52 2.05 -6.46
CA GLU A 47 -9.69 1.14 -5.33
C GLU A 47 -8.57 1.37 -4.31
N ASN A 48 -8.91 1.30 -3.02
CA ASN A 48 -7.92 1.44 -1.96
C ASN A 48 -6.80 0.40 -2.10
N TYR A 49 -5.57 0.84 -1.87
CA TYR A 49 -4.41 -0.04 -1.79
C TYR A 49 -4.47 -0.93 -0.54
N ILE A 50 -3.78 -2.06 -0.60
CA ILE A 50 -3.65 -2.99 0.53
C ILE A 50 -2.17 -3.01 0.94
N GLY A 51 -1.88 -2.64 2.19
CA GLY A 51 -0.51 -2.60 2.68
C GLY A 51 -0.36 -3.26 4.05
N ARG A 52 0.85 -3.75 4.36
CA ARG A 52 1.24 -4.11 5.72
C ARG A 52 2.15 -3.02 6.28
N ILE A 53 1.78 -2.46 7.42
CA ILE A 53 2.58 -1.42 8.08
C ILE A 53 3.92 -2.01 8.52
N THR A 54 5.03 -1.41 8.08
CA THR A 54 6.38 -1.81 8.48
C THR A 54 7.02 -0.81 9.42
N GLU A 55 6.66 0.48 9.33
CA GLU A 55 7.25 1.55 10.14
C GLU A 55 6.21 2.63 10.44
N PHE A 56 6.34 3.27 11.61
CA PHE A 56 5.70 4.55 11.93
C PHE A 56 6.79 5.53 12.31
N PHE A 57 6.73 6.74 11.80
CA PHE A 57 7.73 7.77 12.11
C PHE A 57 7.17 9.17 11.95
N GLU A 58 7.83 10.12 12.61
CA GLU A 58 7.66 11.54 12.34
C GLU A 58 8.83 12.01 11.48
N GLY A 59 8.53 12.67 10.37
CA GLY A 59 9.52 13.21 9.46
C GLY A 59 10.31 14.39 10.06
N THR A 60 11.42 14.72 9.43
CA THR A 60 12.20 15.95 9.76
C THR A 60 11.41 17.23 9.48
N ASP A 61 10.35 17.13 8.68
CA ASP A 61 9.35 18.17 8.42
C ASP A 61 8.21 18.24 9.46
N HIS A 62 8.28 17.41 10.51
CA HIS A 62 7.26 17.29 11.57
C HIS A 62 5.91 16.71 11.10
N VAL A 63 5.85 16.08 9.93
CA VAL A 63 4.67 15.36 9.46
C VAL A 63 4.71 13.90 9.94
N LEU A 64 3.54 13.32 10.18
CA LEU A 64 3.41 11.94 10.65
C LEU A 64 3.25 10.99 9.45
N TYR A 65 4.13 10.01 9.38
CA TYR A 65 4.21 9.05 8.29
C TYR A 65 4.12 7.61 8.80
N PHE A 66 3.76 6.74 7.87
CA PHE A 66 3.97 5.31 7.99
C PHE A 66 4.54 4.76 6.68
N THR A 67 5.38 3.75 6.80
CA THR A 67 5.82 2.95 5.65
C THR A 67 4.98 1.69 5.62
N CYS A 68 4.53 1.28 4.44
CA CYS A 68 3.94 -0.03 4.27
C CYS A 68 4.54 -0.77 3.08
N ARG A 69 4.54 -2.10 3.18
CA ARG A 69 4.82 -2.99 2.07
C ARG A 69 3.52 -3.41 1.41
N TRP A 70 3.48 -3.41 0.08
CA TRP A 70 2.23 -3.56 -0.64
C TRP A 70 1.84 -5.01 -0.91
N PHE A 71 0.54 -5.26 -0.84
CA PHE A 71 -0.09 -6.44 -1.43
C PHE A 71 -0.69 -6.04 -2.78
N PHE A 72 -0.46 -6.86 -3.79
CA PHE A 72 -1.08 -6.72 -5.10
C PHE A 72 -2.29 -7.63 -5.23
N ARG A 73 -3.40 -7.10 -5.75
CA ARG A 73 -4.47 -7.90 -6.34
C ARG A 73 -3.99 -8.47 -7.67
N ALA A 74 -4.71 -9.45 -8.23
CA ALA A 74 -4.30 -10.05 -9.51
C ALA A 74 -4.23 -8.98 -10.62
N GLU A 75 -5.17 -8.03 -10.59
CA GLU A 75 -5.32 -6.89 -11.48
C GLU A 75 -4.14 -5.90 -11.43
N ASP A 76 -3.46 -5.83 -10.28
CA ASP A 76 -2.32 -4.91 -10.09
C ASP A 76 -1.00 -5.51 -10.62
N THR A 77 -1.00 -6.79 -10.99
CA THR A 77 0.20 -7.49 -11.47
C THR A 77 0.32 -7.46 -13.00
N VAL A 78 1.40 -8.04 -13.50
CA VAL A 78 1.62 -8.25 -14.94
C VAL A 78 0.71 -9.31 -15.58
N ILE A 79 -0.18 -9.95 -14.80
CA ILE A 79 -1.14 -10.92 -15.33
C ILE A 79 -2.06 -10.22 -16.34
N SER A 80 -2.14 -10.77 -17.55
CA SER A 80 -2.99 -10.21 -18.58
C SER A 80 -4.46 -10.22 -18.15
N PRO A 81 -5.25 -9.17 -18.41
CA PRO A 81 -6.68 -9.17 -18.14
C PRO A 81 -7.42 -10.38 -18.73
N ASN A 82 -6.97 -10.88 -19.90
CA ASN A 82 -7.53 -12.07 -20.55
C ASN A 82 -7.25 -13.38 -19.81
N LEU A 83 -6.36 -13.37 -18.82
CA LEU A 83 -5.99 -14.51 -18.00
C LEU A 83 -6.60 -14.46 -16.59
N LEU A 84 -7.28 -13.36 -16.23
CA LEU A 84 -7.99 -13.25 -14.96
C LEU A 84 -9.20 -14.21 -14.90
N GLU A 85 -9.73 -14.56 -16.06
CA GLU A 85 -10.83 -15.50 -16.24
C GLU A 85 -10.50 -16.48 -17.38
N VAL A 86 -10.17 -17.73 -17.06
CA VAL A 86 -9.85 -18.76 -18.06
C VAL A 86 -10.64 -20.03 -17.77
N HIS A 87 -11.56 -20.38 -18.69
CA HIS A 87 -12.44 -21.54 -18.56
C HIS A 87 -13.24 -21.51 -17.24
N ASP A 88 -13.11 -22.56 -16.41
CA ASP A 88 -13.78 -22.68 -15.12
C ASP A 88 -12.90 -22.18 -13.95
N HIS A 89 -11.83 -21.43 -14.26
CA HIS A 89 -10.89 -20.88 -13.28
C HIS A 89 -10.92 -19.35 -13.33
N GLU A 90 -11.37 -18.74 -12.23
CA GLU A 90 -11.33 -17.30 -11.98
C GLU A 90 -10.38 -17.01 -10.81
N HIS A 91 -9.68 -15.88 -10.88
CA HIS A 91 -8.90 -15.40 -9.75
C HIS A 91 -9.82 -14.94 -8.60
N ASP A 92 -9.71 -15.59 -7.43
CA ASP A 92 -10.45 -15.15 -6.24
C ASP A 92 -10.04 -13.73 -5.85
N ARG A 93 -11.01 -12.81 -5.83
CA ARG A 93 -10.82 -11.38 -5.47
C ARG A 93 -10.33 -11.16 -4.04
N LYS A 94 -10.42 -12.17 -3.17
CA LYS A 94 -9.84 -12.14 -1.82
C LYS A 94 -8.38 -12.58 -1.76
N ARG A 95 -7.86 -13.17 -2.85
CA ARG A 95 -6.46 -13.55 -2.96
C ARG A 95 -5.63 -12.34 -3.33
N VAL A 96 -4.55 -12.14 -2.56
CA VAL A 96 -3.57 -11.09 -2.79
C VAL A 96 -2.15 -11.66 -2.75
N PHE A 97 -1.20 -10.92 -3.30
CA PHE A 97 0.21 -11.29 -3.43
C PHE A 97 1.07 -10.29 -2.67
N LEU A 98 1.78 -10.76 -1.63
CA LEU A 98 2.69 -9.91 -0.88
C LEU A 98 3.92 -9.57 -1.74
N SER A 99 4.28 -8.29 -1.80
CA SER A 99 5.49 -7.80 -2.48
C SER A 99 6.52 -7.25 -1.49
N GLU A 100 7.70 -6.91 -2.03
CA GLU A 100 8.75 -6.17 -1.31
C GLU A 100 8.70 -4.65 -1.62
N GLU A 101 7.75 -4.20 -2.45
CA GLU A 101 7.57 -2.79 -2.78
C GLU A 101 7.06 -2.03 -1.55
N LYS A 102 7.65 -0.86 -1.28
CA LYS A 102 7.34 -0.03 -0.12
C LYS A 102 7.27 1.44 -0.49
N ASN A 103 6.38 2.17 0.16
CA ASN A 103 6.36 3.63 0.10
C ASN A 103 6.03 4.23 1.47
N ASP A 104 6.49 5.44 1.68
CA ASP A 104 6.12 6.29 2.81
C ASP A 104 4.83 7.05 2.50
N ASN A 105 3.92 7.05 3.46
CA ASN A 105 2.58 7.59 3.30
C ASN A 105 2.24 8.46 4.51
N MET A 106 1.46 9.52 4.30
CA MET A 106 0.92 10.29 5.42
C MET A 106 -0.01 9.41 6.26
N ILE A 107 0.02 9.58 7.58
CA ILE A 107 -0.73 8.75 8.51
C ILE A 107 -2.25 8.76 8.29
N GLU A 108 -2.77 9.88 7.77
CA GLU A 108 -4.18 10.07 7.40
C GLU A 108 -4.64 9.22 6.21
N SER A 109 -3.72 8.62 5.45
CA SER A 109 -4.05 7.72 4.35
C SER A 109 -4.54 6.35 4.82
N ILE A 110 -4.38 6.01 6.10
CA ILE A 110 -4.87 4.74 6.66
C ILE A 110 -6.41 4.79 6.74
N ILE A 111 -7.08 3.81 6.14
CA ILE A 111 -8.55 3.73 6.13
C ILE A 111 -9.07 2.78 7.21
N SER A 112 -8.56 1.54 7.24
CA SER A 112 -9.05 0.51 8.17
C SER A 112 -8.12 -0.69 8.21
N LYS A 113 -8.23 -1.51 9.27
CA LYS A 113 -7.51 -2.79 9.37
C LYS A 113 -8.11 -3.87 8.47
N LEU A 114 -7.24 -4.76 8.02
CA LEU A 114 -7.55 -5.97 7.30
C LEU A 114 -7.06 -7.20 8.07
N ASN A 115 -7.71 -8.33 7.83
CA ASN A 115 -7.25 -9.63 8.30
C ASN A 115 -6.77 -10.43 7.09
N ILE A 116 -5.47 -10.38 6.80
CA ILE A 116 -4.85 -11.15 5.72
C ILE A 116 -4.16 -12.36 6.32
N ILE A 117 -4.59 -13.55 5.89
CA ILE A 117 -3.99 -14.81 6.32
C ILE A 117 -3.04 -15.34 5.25
N TYR A 118 -1.91 -15.88 5.68
CA TYR A 118 -1.05 -16.67 4.81
C TYR A 118 -1.61 -18.09 4.71
N VAL A 119 -1.86 -18.55 3.49
CA VAL A 119 -2.24 -19.93 3.21
C VAL A 119 -1.02 -20.62 2.63
N ASP A 120 -0.48 -21.60 3.36
CA ASP A 120 0.69 -22.36 2.94
C ASP A 120 0.33 -23.25 1.72
N PRO A 121 1.09 -23.20 0.61
CA PRO A 121 0.82 -24.00 -0.59
C PRO A 121 0.89 -25.52 -0.39
N SER A 122 1.49 -25.99 0.71
CA SER A 122 1.64 -27.41 1.04
C SER A 122 0.44 -28.03 1.78
N VAL A 123 -0.56 -27.21 2.11
CA VAL A 123 -1.80 -27.63 2.80
C VAL A 123 -2.86 -28.06 1.81
#